data_AF-A0A521IJ50-F1
#
_entry.id   AF-A0A521IJ50-F1
#
_cell.length_a   1.000
_cell.length_b   1.000
_cell.length_c   1.000
_cell.angle_alpha   90.00
_cell.angle_beta   90.00
_cell.angle_gamma   90.00
#
_symmetry.space_group_name_H-M   'P 1'
#
loop_
_entity.id
_entity.type
_entity.pdbx_description
1 polymer ?
#
loop_
_entity_poly.entity_id
_entity_poly.type
_entity_poly.pdbx_seq_one_letter_code
_entity_poly.pdbx_strand_id
1 'polypeptide(L)'
;ELDSFGDREILDGKNEQYTREVINAFLECLDGVDGREGVVVVGATNLPDKIDKAILRPGRLGKHFKIPLPDLDARIGILRHHLRDDAASADLADIASRLEGASGAVIEQVVRDARRKARSERRPLTFADLLHGLPMRIVQSEEAFHEACVHEAGHAIVSHFLGSEAGSQLLECQVLREVGMDGSGGRTIMRQIPGRNLGKAAYVAQIAILLAGIAAEEFVFGDHADGAGGSDDSDLRQATLIAATMEVSLGLGESLVYLTSRQPDDVLARLRLDPLLRQTVARTMDRCFQRARGIITERRDAFDRIVQLLMERGRASAEDLKHAIVTV
;
A
#
# COMPACT_ATOMS: atom_id res chain seq x y z
N GLU A 1 20.38 12.60 -3.99
CA GLU A 1 19.07 13.10 -3.53
C GLU A 1 18.72 14.42 -4.22
N LEU A 2 17.83 14.38 -5.22
CA LEU A 2 17.36 15.59 -5.91
C LEU A 2 16.47 16.47 -5.02
N ASP A 3 15.82 15.90 -4.02
CA ASP A 3 14.93 16.58 -3.07
C ASP A 3 15.65 17.57 -2.15
N SER A 4 16.98 17.56 -2.13
CA SER A 4 17.78 18.59 -1.47
C SER A 4 17.68 19.97 -2.14
N PHE A 5 17.30 20.03 -3.42
CA PHE A 5 17.07 21.30 -4.12
C PHE A 5 15.72 21.94 -3.75
N GLY A 6 14.70 21.12 -3.50
CA GLY A 6 13.35 21.58 -3.16
C GLY A 6 12.55 22.13 -4.36
N ASP A 7 11.48 22.87 -4.04
CA ASP A 7 10.58 23.52 -5.01
C ASP A 7 10.57 25.03 -4.76
N ARG A 8 10.95 25.81 -5.77
CA ARG A 8 11.04 27.28 -5.67
C ARG A 8 9.70 27.95 -5.35
N GLU A 9 8.57 27.30 -5.61
CA GLU A 9 7.24 27.86 -5.33
C GLU A 9 6.82 27.69 -3.86
N ILE A 10 7.52 26.82 -3.10
CA ILE A 10 7.16 26.43 -1.73
C ILE A 10 8.21 26.92 -0.70
N LEU A 11 9.29 27.56 -1.16
CA LEU A 11 10.32 28.11 -0.28
C LEU A 11 9.77 29.28 0.55
N ASP A 12 10.02 29.24 1.87
CA ASP A 12 9.71 30.31 2.82
C ASP A 12 10.92 30.58 3.72
N GLY A 13 11.10 31.85 4.13
CA GLY A 13 12.13 32.28 5.07
C GLY A 13 13.43 32.85 4.47
N LYS A 14 14.43 33.05 5.35
CA LYS A 14 15.63 33.87 5.08
C LYS A 14 16.57 33.35 3.98
N ASN A 15 16.43 32.09 3.56
CA ASN A 15 17.33 31.45 2.58
C ASN A 15 16.67 31.24 1.21
N GLU A 16 15.45 31.74 0.99
CA GLU A 16 14.71 31.56 -0.25
C GLU A 16 15.52 31.97 -1.49
N GLN A 17 16.13 33.16 -1.44
CA GLN A 17 16.88 33.69 -2.58
C GLN A 17 18.05 32.79 -2.96
N TYR A 18 18.83 32.34 -1.97
CA TYR A 18 19.96 31.44 -2.21
C TYR A 18 19.51 30.12 -2.84
N THR A 19 18.47 29.48 -2.29
CA THR A 19 17.96 28.21 -2.84
C THR A 19 17.41 28.39 -4.26
N ARG A 20 16.72 29.51 -4.54
CA ARG A 20 16.26 29.86 -5.90
C ARG A 20 17.44 30.00 -6.87
N GLU A 21 18.51 30.69 -6.48
CA GLU A 21 19.71 30.84 -7.29
C GLU A 21 20.37 29.49 -7.59
N VAL A 22 20.48 28.61 -6.59
CA VAL A 22 21.01 27.24 -6.76
C VAL A 22 20.15 26.40 -7.72
N ILE A 23 18.82 26.46 -7.60
CA ILE A 23 17.91 25.77 -8.53
C ILE A 23 18.10 26.31 -9.95
N ASN A 24 18.15 27.63 -10.13
CA ASN A 24 18.33 28.23 -11.46
C ASN A 24 19.67 27.83 -12.10
N ALA A 25 20.77 27.86 -11.33
CA ALA A 25 22.08 27.41 -11.80
C ALA A 25 22.06 25.92 -12.19
N PHE A 26 21.36 25.08 -11.42
CA PHE A 26 21.17 23.67 -11.77
C PHE A 26 20.37 23.50 -13.07
N LEU A 27 19.32 24.30 -13.29
CA LEU A 27 18.54 24.27 -14.53
C LEU A 27 19.37 24.69 -15.75
N GLU A 28 20.21 25.72 -15.63
CA GLU A 28 21.15 26.13 -16.69
C GLU A 28 22.13 25.01 -17.04
N CYS A 29 22.59 24.26 -16.03
CA CYS A 29 23.46 23.11 -16.24
C CYS A 29 22.73 21.97 -16.98
N LEU A 30 21.45 21.75 -16.71
CA LEU A 30 20.63 20.75 -17.40
C LEU A 30 20.29 21.16 -18.84
N ASP A 31 19.91 22.42 -19.07
CA ASP A 31 19.61 22.95 -20.41
C ASP A 31 20.86 22.91 -21.32
N GLY A 32 22.06 23.01 -20.72
CA GLY A 32 23.33 22.87 -21.43
C GLY A 32 23.69 21.42 -21.82
N VAL A 33 22.92 20.41 -21.42
CA VAL A 33 23.19 18.99 -21.72
C VAL A 33 22.74 18.62 -23.13
N ASP A 34 21.65 19.20 -23.63
CA ASP A 34 21.14 18.91 -24.99
C ASP A 34 22.17 19.25 -26.09
N GLY A 35 23.10 20.17 -25.82
CA GLY A 35 24.22 20.50 -26.71
C GLY A 35 25.48 19.64 -26.53
N ARG A 36 25.48 18.66 -25.60
CA ARG A 36 26.64 17.82 -25.26
C ARG A 36 26.34 16.37 -25.63
N GLU A 37 26.75 15.96 -26.82
CA GLU A 37 26.62 14.57 -27.24
C GLU A 37 27.30 13.60 -26.25
N GLY A 38 26.60 12.51 -25.93
CA GLY A 38 27.10 11.44 -25.06
C GLY A 38 26.93 11.65 -23.56
N VAL A 39 26.34 12.76 -23.11
CA VAL A 39 26.07 13.00 -21.67
C VAL A 39 24.66 12.54 -21.31
N VAL A 40 24.55 11.70 -20.27
CA VAL A 40 23.27 11.27 -19.69
C VAL A 40 23.23 11.69 -18.23
N VAL A 41 22.19 12.43 -17.83
CA VAL A 41 21.97 12.81 -16.43
C VAL A 41 20.90 11.91 -15.83
N VAL A 42 21.23 11.28 -14.70
CA VAL A 42 20.32 10.46 -13.90
C VAL A 42 20.26 11.04 -12.49
N GLY A 43 19.06 11.23 -11.98
CA GLY A 43 18.84 11.63 -10.59
C GLY A 43 17.90 10.69 -9.87
N ALA A 44 18.01 10.66 -8.55
CA ALA A 44 17.18 9.85 -7.66
C ALA A 44 16.60 10.73 -6.56
N THR A 45 15.39 10.41 -6.13
CA THR A 45 14.70 11.03 -5.00
C THR A 45 13.64 10.09 -4.43
N ASN A 46 13.43 10.18 -3.12
CA ASN A 46 12.31 9.55 -2.45
C ASN A 46 11.06 10.45 -2.37
N LEU A 47 11.21 11.74 -2.72
CA LEU A 47 10.19 12.78 -2.55
C LEU A 47 9.97 13.55 -3.87
N PRO A 48 9.43 12.89 -4.91
CA PRO A 48 9.26 13.51 -6.23
C PRO A 48 8.39 14.78 -6.18
N ASP A 49 7.42 14.83 -5.28
CA ASP A 49 6.52 15.99 -5.12
C ASP A 49 7.20 17.23 -4.52
N LYS A 50 8.40 17.07 -3.93
CA LYS A 50 9.20 18.20 -3.43
C LYS A 50 10.15 18.77 -4.46
N ILE A 51 10.20 18.21 -5.67
CA ILE A 51 11.09 18.66 -6.73
C ILE A 51 10.43 19.79 -7.52
N ASP A 52 11.17 20.88 -7.72
CA ASP A 52 10.76 21.96 -8.62
C ASP A 52 10.29 21.42 -9.97
N LYS A 53 9.05 21.76 -10.34
CA LYS A 53 8.41 21.27 -11.57
C LYS A 53 9.23 21.57 -12.82
N ALA A 54 10.05 22.60 -12.83
CA ALA A 54 10.87 22.92 -13.99
C ALA A 54 12.06 21.97 -14.16
N ILE A 55 12.56 21.32 -13.11
CA ILE A 55 13.58 20.27 -13.22
C ILE A 55 12.99 19.06 -13.96
N LEU A 56 11.72 18.75 -13.69
CA LEU A 56 10.98 17.60 -14.22
C LEU A 56 10.42 17.82 -15.65
N ARG A 57 10.68 18.97 -16.28
CA ARG A 57 10.14 19.27 -17.62
C ARG A 57 10.86 18.46 -18.72
N PRO A 58 10.17 18.17 -19.84
CA PRO A 58 10.82 17.64 -21.05
C PRO A 58 11.99 18.55 -21.49
N GLY A 59 13.10 17.94 -21.92
CA GLY A 59 14.39 18.62 -22.20
C GLY A 59 15.36 18.65 -21.01
N ARG A 60 14.88 18.27 -19.81
CA ARG A 60 15.71 18.13 -18.60
C ARG A 60 15.56 16.72 -18.05
N LEU A 61 15.11 16.54 -16.81
CA LEU A 61 14.85 15.23 -16.21
C LEU A 61 13.43 14.72 -16.49
N GLY A 62 12.94 14.89 -17.72
CA GLY A 62 11.54 14.59 -18.06
C GLY A 62 11.15 13.11 -18.14
N LYS A 63 12.09 12.16 -18.03
CA LYS A 63 11.81 10.72 -17.96
C LYS A 63 11.84 10.25 -16.51
N HIS A 64 10.69 9.84 -15.99
CA HIS A 64 10.56 9.38 -14.61
C HIS A 64 10.29 7.87 -14.56
N PHE A 65 11.05 7.18 -13.72
CA PHE A 65 10.89 5.75 -13.46
C PHE A 65 10.63 5.55 -11.97
N LYS A 66 9.44 5.07 -11.61
CA LYS A 66 9.12 4.69 -10.24
C LYS A 66 9.61 3.27 -10.00
N ILE A 67 10.48 3.10 -9.01
CA ILE A 67 10.94 1.78 -8.55
C ILE A 67 10.18 1.46 -7.26
N PRO A 68 9.18 0.56 -7.29
CA PRO A 68 8.46 0.16 -6.08
C PRO A 68 9.34 -0.75 -5.19
N LEU A 69 8.87 -1.03 -3.98
CA LEU A 69 9.42 -2.13 -3.18
C LEU A 69 9.31 -3.46 -3.95
N PRO A 70 10.27 -4.38 -3.77
CA PRO A 70 10.28 -5.64 -4.50
C PRO A 70 9.10 -6.53 -4.12
N ASP A 71 8.43 -7.11 -5.12
CA ASP A 71 7.48 -8.21 -4.95
C ASP A 71 8.20 -9.53 -4.59
N LEU A 72 7.46 -10.62 -4.39
CA LEU A 72 8.04 -11.90 -3.95
C LEU A 72 9.14 -12.39 -4.91
N ASP A 73 8.89 -12.35 -6.22
CA ASP A 73 9.85 -12.83 -7.23
C ASP A 73 11.08 -11.93 -7.31
N ALA A 74 10.90 -10.62 -7.22
CA ALA A 74 11.99 -9.66 -7.14
C ALA A 74 12.82 -9.87 -5.86
N ARG A 75 12.20 -10.17 -4.71
CA ARG A 75 12.92 -10.50 -3.47
C ARG A 75 13.74 -11.77 -3.60
N ILE A 76 13.19 -12.82 -4.23
CA ILE A 76 13.95 -14.05 -4.56
C ILE A 76 15.14 -13.70 -5.47
N GLY A 77 14.92 -12.87 -6.49
CA GLY A 77 15.99 -12.41 -7.39
C GLY A 77 17.11 -11.65 -6.68
N ILE A 78 16.76 -10.73 -5.78
CA ILE A 78 17.71 -9.96 -4.97
C ILE A 78 18.49 -10.90 -4.03
N LEU A 79 17.80 -11.80 -3.33
CA LEU A 79 18.45 -12.82 -2.48
C LEU A 79 19.46 -13.65 -3.28
N ARG A 80 19.06 -14.17 -4.45
CA ARG A 80 19.95 -14.93 -5.34
C ARG A 80 21.15 -14.12 -5.78
N HIS A 81 20.96 -12.85 -6.14
CA HIS A 81 22.04 -11.96 -6.55
C HIS A 81 23.09 -11.78 -5.44
N HIS A 82 22.66 -11.55 -4.20
CA HIS A 82 23.59 -11.34 -3.08
C HIS A 82 24.21 -12.64 -2.57
N LEU A 83 23.48 -13.76 -2.61
CA LEU A 83 23.96 -15.09 -2.21
C LEU A 83 24.92 -15.71 -3.24
N ARG A 84 24.78 -15.41 -4.53
CA ARG A 84 25.62 -15.97 -5.60
C ARG A 84 25.65 -17.50 -5.52
N ASP A 85 26.85 -18.08 -5.46
CA ASP A 85 27.07 -19.53 -5.40
C ASP A 85 26.46 -20.16 -4.12
N ASP A 86 26.30 -19.38 -3.05
CA ASP A 86 25.68 -19.84 -1.79
C ASP A 86 24.17 -20.14 -1.97
N ALA A 87 23.53 -19.68 -3.06
CA ALA A 87 22.10 -19.92 -3.36
C ALA A 87 21.83 -21.07 -4.33
N ALA A 88 22.87 -21.74 -4.87
CA ALA A 88 22.73 -22.64 -6.02
C ALA A 88 21.74 -23.81 -5.82
N SER A 89 21.45 -24.19 -4.58
CA SER A 89 20.51 -25.26 -4.22
C SER A 89 19.44 -24.86 -3.20
N ALA A 90 19.30 -23.57 -2.88
CA ALA A 90 18.40 -23.12 -1.83
C ALA A 90 17.03 -22.71 -2.40
N ASP A 91 15.96 -23.24 -1.82
CA ASP A 91 14.63 -22.64 -1.97
C ASP A 91 14.57 -21.38 -1.10
N LEU A 92 14.47 -20.23 -1.75
CA LEU A 92 14.47 -18.91 -1.11
C LEU A 92 13.06 -18.36 -0.95
N ALA A 93 12.01 -19.09 -1.34
CA ALA A 93 10.64 -18.62 -1.25
C ALA A 93 10.23 -18.31 0.20
N ASP A 94 10.61 -19.15 1.16
CA ASP A 94 10.34 -18.92 2.59
C ASP A 94 11.07 -17.68 3.14
N ILE A 95 12.34 -17.49 2.78
CA ILE A 95 13.09 -16.29 3.21
C ILE A 95 12.52 -15.03 2.56
N ALA A 96 12.18 -15.10 1.27
CA ALA A 96 11.61 -13.98 0.53
C ALA A 96 10.21 -13.61 1.04
N SER A 97 9.40 -14.59 1.46
CA SER A 97 8.10 -14.33 2.10
C SER A 97 8.28 -13.65 3.45
N ARG A 98 9.34 -14.02 4.19
CA ARG A 98 9.72 -13.40 5.48
C ARG A 98 10.21 -11.96 5.37
N LEU A 99 10.70 -11.57 4.19
CA LEU A 99 11.19 -10.23 3.86
C LEU A 99 10.14 -9.37 3.15
N GLU A 100 8.86 -9.66 3.35
CA GLU A 100 7.80 -8.82 2.82
C GLU A 100 7.91 -7.36 3.31
N GLY A 101 7.71 -6.40 2.41
CA GLY A 101 7.92 -4.97 2.68
C GLY A 101 9.38 -4.52 2.75
N ALA A 102 10.35 -5.45 2.73
CA ALA A 102 11.76 -5.11 2.78
C ALA A 102 12.24 -4.48 1.46
N SER A 103 13.04 -3.41 1.56
CA SER A 103 13.78 -2.87 0.41
C SER A 103 14.95 -3.79 0.03
N GLY A 104 15.48 -3.63 -1.18
CA GLY A 104 16.66 -4.39 -1.61
C GLY A 104 17.86 -4.21 -0.66
N ALA A 105 18.03 -3.03 -0.08
CA ALA A 105 19.08 -2.75 0.91
C ALA A 105 18.90 -3.56 2.21
N VAL A 106 17.66 -3.73 2.67
CA VAL A 106 17.36 -4.57 3.84
C VAL A 106 17.66 -6.04 3.54
N ILE A 107 17.30 -6.52 2.34
CA ILE A 107 17.58 -7.89 1.91
C ILE A 107 19.10 -8.12 1.82
N GLU A 108 19.85 -7.18 1.24
CA GLU A 108 21.32 -7.22 1.21
C GLU A 108 21.90 -7.28 2.62
N GLN A 109 21.38 -6.47 3.55
CA GLN A 109 21.80 -6.45 4.93
C GLN A 109 21.65 -7.82 5.60
N VAL A 110 20.52 -8.49 5.41
CA VAL A 110 20.26 -9.85 5.93
C VAL A 110 21.33 -10.82 5.43
N VAL A 111 21.60 -10.83 4.13
CA VAL A 111 22.63 -11.72 3.54
C VAL A 111 24.02 -11.37 4.08
N ARG A 112 24.32 -10.08 4.24
CA ARG A 112 25.61 -9.60 4.77
C ARG A 112 25.85 -10.04 6.21
N ASP A 113 24.81 -9.95 7.04
CA ASP A 113 24.87 -10.33 8.45
C ASP A 113 24.98 -11.86 8.62
N ALA A 114 24.21 -12.61 7.82
CA ALA A 114 24.30 -14.06 7.75
C ALA A 114 25.74 -14.53 7.37
N ARG A 115 26.34 -13.90 6.36
CA ARG A 115 27.73 -14.16 5.97
C ARG A 115 28.73 -13.76 7.06
N ARG A 116 28.48 -12.66 7.78
CA ARG A 116 29.36 -12.24 8.89
C ARG A 116 29.38 -13.30 9.99
N LYS A 117 28.21 -13.84 10.35
CA LYS A 117 28.06 -14.91 11.34
C LYS A 117 28.78 -16.20 10.92
N ALA A 118 28.50 -16.69 9.70
CA ALA A 118 29.16 -17.88 9.17
C ALA A 118 30.70 -17.74 9.17
N ARG A 119 31.21 -16.56 8.77
CA ARG A 119 32.65 -16.26 8.82
C ARG A 119 33.22 -16.25 10.24
N SER A 120 32.53 -15.66 11.22
CA SER A 120 33.01 -15.68 12.61
C SER A 120 33.10 -17.09 13.19
N GLU A 121 32.24 -17.99 12.72
CA GLU A 121 32.21 -19.41 13.11
C GLU A 121 33.11 -20.30 12.23
N ARG A 122 33.83 -19.71 11.25
CA ARG A 122 34.74 -20.40 10.33
C ARG A 122 34.10 -21.58 9.56
N ARG A 123 32.84 -21.41 9.16
CA ARG A 123 32.08 -22.42 8.40
C ARG A 123 31.42 -21.78 7.17
N PRO A 124 30.99 -22.56 6.17
CA PRO A 124 30.19 -22.04 5.06
C PRO A 124 28.87 -21.44 5.55
N LEU A 125 28.31 -20.54 4.73
CA LEU A 125 26.98 -20.00 4.94
C LEU A 125 25.95 -21.14 4.90
N THR A 126 25.01 -21.11 5.83
CA THR A 126 23.88 -22.05 5.86
C THR A 126 22.56 -21.29 5.85
N PHE A 127 21.48 -21.99 5.51
CA PHE A 127 20.12 -21.42 5.55
C PHE A 127 19.77 -20.84 6.94
N ALA A 128 20.23 -21.48 8.02
CA ALA A 128 20.01 -21.03 9.39
C ALA A 128 20.63 -19.65 9.70
N ASP A 129 21.68 -19.25 8.98
CA ASP A 129 22.29 -17.93 9.16
C ASP A 129 21.40 -16.81 8.62
N LEU A 130 20.69 -17.09 7.52
CA LEU A 130 19.77 -16.14 6.92
C LEU A 130 18.59 -15.90 7.86
N LEU A 131 18.05 -16.95 8.47
CA LEU A 131 16.97 -16.84 9.47
C LEU A 131 17.32 -15.93 10.63
N HIS A 132 18.58 -15.91 11.07
CA HIS A 132 19.03 -15.04 12.17
C HIS A 132 19.06 -13.56 11.79
N GLY A 133 19.18 -13.22 10.51
CA GLY A 133 19.16 -11.84 10.03
C GLY A 133 17.76 -11.33 9.70
N LEU A 134 16.75 -12.19 9.75
CA LEU A 134 15.37 -11.81 9.44
C LEU A 134 14.74 -11.00 10.58
N PRO A 135 13.81 -10.08 10.27
CA PRO A 135 13.00 -9.43 11.29
C PRO A 135 12.27 -10.49 12.13
N MET A 136 12.18 -10.26 13.44
CA MET A 136 11.43 -11.16 14.32
C MET A 136 9.99 -11.25 13.85
N ARG A 137 9.51 -12.48 13.73
CA ARG A 137 8.10 -12.76 13.47
C ARG A 137 7.44 -13.26 14.73
N ILE A 138 6.26 -12.72 15.01
CA ILE A 138 5.44 -13.11 16.13
C ILE A 138 4.38 -14.07 15.57
N VAL A 139 4.35 -15.29 16.10
CA VAL A 139 3.26 -16.23 15.81
C VAL A 139 2.00 -15.64 16.43
N GLN A 140 0.98 -15.41 15.61
CA GLN A 140 -0.30 -14.90 16.08
C GLN A 140 -0.96 -15.92 17.01
N SER A 141 -1.72 -15.45 18.01
CA SER A 141 -2.61 -16.35 18.74
C SER A 141 -3.70 -16.86 17.80
N GLU A 142 -4.36 -17.96 18.15
CA GLU A 142 -5.46 -18.49 17.33
C GLU A 142 -6.61 -17.48 17.22
N GLU A 143 -6.84 -16.71 18.29
CA GLU A 143 -7.84 -15.63 18.31
C GLU A 143 -7.48 -14.53 17.31
N ALA A 144 -6.26 -13.98 17.37
CA ALA A 144 -5.81 -12.92 16.47
C ALA A 144 -5.76 -13.38 15.00
N PHE A 145 -5.34 -14.63 14.76
CA PHE A 145 -5.35 -15.19 13.41
C PHE A 145 -6.78 -15.37 12.86
N HIS A 146 -7.72 -15.80 13.71
CA HIS A 146 -9.12 -15.92 13.33
C HIS A 146 -9.75 -14.55 13.03
N GLU A 147 -9.47 -13.54 13.85
CA GLU A 147 -9.89 -12.15 13.60
C GLU A 147 -9.37 -11.65 12.26
N ALA A 148 -8.09 -11.86 11.95
CA ALA A 148 -7.52 -11.50 10.65
C ALA A 148 -8.19 -12.25 9.48
N CYS A 149 -8.54 -13.53 9.65
CA CYS A 149 -9.29 -14.28 8.63
C CYS A 149 -10.69 -13.70 8.39
N VAL A 150 -11.40 -13.32 9.46
CA VAL A 150 -12.72 -12.69 9.40
C VAL A 150 -12.63 -11.33 8.69
N HIS A 151 -11.65 -10.52 9.06
CA HIS A 151 -11.39 -9.20 8.47
C HIS A 151 -11.16 -9.30 6.95
N GLU A 152 -10.21 -10.14 6.55
CA GLU A 152 -9.84 -10.30 5.14
C GLU A 152 -10.95 -10.97 4.32
N ALA A 153 -11.71 -11.89 4.90
CA ALA A 153 -12.89 -12.46 4.26
C ALA A 153 -13.96 -11.38 3.98
N GLY A 154 -14.07 -10.37 4.86
CA GLY A 154 -14.93 -9.19 4.67
C GLY A 154 -14.55 -8.43 3.40
N HIS A 155 -13.27 -8.05 3.28
CA HIS A 155 -12.77 -7.41 2.06
C HIS A 155 -13.00 -8.27 0.82
N ALA A 156 -12.69 -9.57 0.88
CA ALA A 156 -12.83 -10.48 -0.24
C ALA A 156 -14.27 -10.58 -0.76
N ILE A 157 -15.24 -10.81 0.14
CA ILE A 157 -16.64 -10.99 -0.26
C ILE A 157 -17.25 -9.68 -0.79
N VAL A 158 -17.01 -8.56 -0.12
CA VAL A 158 -17.56 -7.27 -0.56
C VAL A 158 -16.91 -6.83 -1.87
N SER A 159 -15.60 -7.06 -2.03
CA SER A 159 -14.89 -6.81 -3.29
C SER A 159 -15.41 -7.65 -4.45
N HIS A 160 -15.81 -8.89 -4.21
CA HIS A 160 -16.41 -9.74 -5.24
C HIS A 160 -17.69 -9.12 -5.81
N PHE A 161 -18.58 -8.62 -4.93
CA PHE A 161 -19.86 -8.06 -5.36
C PHE A 161 -19.76 -6.61 -5.85
N LEU A 162 -18.85 -5.81 -5.28
CA LEU A 162 -18.75 -4.37 -5.58
C LEU A 162 -17.59 -4.01 -6.51
N GLY A 163 -16.66 -4.91 -6.81
CA GLY A 163 -15.45 -4.61 -7.58
C GLY A 163 -15.72 -3.96 -8.94
N SER A 164 -16.67 -4.51 -9.71
CA SER A 164 -17.05 -3.94 -11.02
C SER A 164 -17.61 -2.51 -10.93
N GLU A 165 -18.36 -2.21 -9.86
CA GLU A 165 -18.86 -0.86 -9.57
C GLU A 165 -17.71 0.06 -9.13
N ALA A 166 -16.84 -0.42 -8.25
CA ALA A 166 -15.66 0.26 -7.74
C ALA A 166 -14.57 0.51 -8.81
N GLY A 167 -14.68 -0.13 -9.98
CA GLY A 167 -13.67 -0.08 -11.02
C GLY A 167 -12.42 -0.91 -10.70
N SER A 168 -12.56 -1.94 -9.88
CA SER A 168 -11.47 -2.81 -9.42
C SER A 168 -11.77 -4.29 -9.63
N GLN A 169 -10.73 -5.10 -9.64
CA GLN A 169 -10.81 -6.55 -9.73
C GLN A 169 -10.03 -7.18 -8.57
N LEU A 170 -10.68 -8.09 -7.85
CA LEU A 170 -10.05 -8.92 -6.83
C LEU A 170 -9.09 -9.91 -7.48
N LEU A 171 -7.85 -9.92 -6.98
CA LEU A 171 -6.81 -10.85 -7.42
C LEU A 171 -6.59 -11.96 -6.39
N GLU A 172 -6.51 -11.58 -5.12
CA GLU A 172 -6.05 -12.48 -4.07
C GLU A 172 -6.37 -11.94 -2.68
N CYS A 173 -6.51 -12.84 -1.72
CA CYS A 173 -6.60 -12.58 -0.30
C CYS A 173 -5.57 -13.46 0.45
N GLN A 174 -4.88 -12.90 1.44
CA GLN A 174 -3.86 -13.60 2.21
C GLN A 174 -3.91 -13.21 3.70
N VAL A 175 -3.73 -14.18 4.58
CA VAL A 175 -3.62 -14.01 6.03
C VAL A 175 -2.35 -14.72 6.50
N LEU A 176 -1.55 -14.04 7.32
CA LEU A 176 -0.25 -14.54 7.74
C LEU A 176 -0.36 -15.18 9.14
N ARG A 177 0.11 -16.41 9.33
CA ARG A 177 0.20 -17.01 10.69
C ARG A 177 1.28 -16.34 11.56
N GLU A 178 2.22 -15.66 10.91
CA GLU A 178 3.35 -14.99 11.53
C GLU A 178 3.42 -13.54 11.02
N VAL A 179 3.42 -12.58 11.94
CA VAL A 179 3.39 -11.14 11.63
C VAL A 179 4.67 -10.44 12.04
N GLY A 180 4.95 -9.30 11.39
CA GLY A 180 6.01 -8.38 11.80
C GLY A 180 5.62 -7.57 13.04
N MET A 181 6.51 -6.68 13.47
CA MET A 181 6.26 -5.75 14.57
C MET A 181 5.17 -4.71 14.26
N ASP A 182 4.86 -4.52 12.99
CA ASP A 182 3.76 -3.68 12.50
C ASP A 182 2.37 -4.32 12.70
N GLY A 183 2.32 -5.62 13.01
CA GLY A 183 1.09 -6.33 13.37
C GLY A 183 0.12 -6.58 12.20
N SER A 184 0.52 -6.32 10.96
CA SER A 184 -0.34 -6.56 9.79
C SER A 184 -0.59 -8.06 9.61
N GLY A 185 -1.81 -8.50 9.94
CA GLY A 185 -2.23 -9.89 9.95
C GLY A 185 -2.66 -10.45 8.59
N GLY A 186 -2.97 -9.58 7.62
CA GLY A 186 -3.51 -9.98 6.33
C GLY A 186 -3.48 -8.87 5.28
N ARG A 187 -3.83 -9.24 4.06
CA ARG A 187 -4.04 -8.32 2.94
C ARG A 187 -4.99 -8.88 1.89
N THR A 188 -5.76 -7.98 1.28
CA THR A 188 -6.56 -8.26 0.09
C THR A 188 -6.07 -7.43 -1.09
N ILE A 189 -5.63 -8.10 -2.16
CA ILE A 189 -5.01 -7.48 -3.34
C ILE A 189 -6.07 -7.22 -4.40
N MET A 190 -6.23 -5.93 -4.71
CA MET A 190 -7.14 -5.43 -5.74
C MET A 190 -6.36 -4.73 -6.86
N ARG A 191 -6.78 -4.92 -8.11
CA ARG A 191 -6.26 -4.18 -9.27
C ARG A 191 -7.31 -3.23 -9.81
N GLN A 192 -6.96 -1.95 -9.89
CA GLN A 192 -7.79 -0.95 -10.57
C GLN A 192 -7.82 -1.23 -12.07
N ILE A 193 -9.00 -1.08 -12.68
CA ILE A 193 -9.20 -1.27 -14.11
C ILE A 193 -8.85 0.04 -14.82
N PRO A 194 -7.76 0.10 -15.62
CA PRO A 194 -7.33 1.34 -16.26
C PRO A 194 -8.35 1.88 -17.27
N GLY A 195 -8.31 3.20 -17.51
CA GLY A 195 -9.09 3.85 -18.56
C GLY A 195 -10.58 4.05 -18.24
N ARG A 196 -11.00 3.82 -17.00
CA ARG A 196 -12.40 3.99 -16.57
C ARG A 196 -12.59 5.30 -15.82
N ASN A 197 -13.59 6.09 -16.22
CA ASN A 197 -14.05 7.23 -15.43
C ASN A 197 -14.87 6.72 -14.23
N LEU A 198 -14.55 7.21 -13.04
CA LEU A 198 -15.21 6.81 -11.80
C LEU A 198 -16.22 7.88 -11.38
N GLY A 199 -17.50 7.49 -11.26
CA GLY A 199 -18.55 8.33 -10.72
C GLY A 199 -18.76 8.13 -9.22
N LYS A 200 -19.73 8.84 -8.64
CA LYS A 200 -20.10 8.74 -7.21
C LYS A 200 -20.29 7.30 -6.73
N ALA A 201 -21.01 6.48 -7.50
CA ALA A 201 -21.26 5.08 -7.15
C ALA A 201 -19.95 4.27 -6.98
N ALA A 202 -18.95 4.50 -7.86
CA ALA A 202 -17.68 3.81 -7.78
C ALA A 202 -16.91 4.16 -6.50
N TYR A 203 -16.87 5.43 -6.11
CA TYR A 203 -16.22 5.84 -4.87
C TYR A 203 -16.95 5.33 -3.62
N VAL A 204 -18.29 5.33 -3.64
CA VAL A 204 -19.10 4.73 -2.57
C VAL A 204 -18.83 3.22 -2.46
N ALA A 205 -18.68 2.52 -3.59
CA ALA A 205 -18.30 1.11 -3.60
C ALA A 205 -16.87 0.89 -3.05
N GLN A 206 -15.92 1.77 -3.37
CA GLN A 206 -14.55 1.70 -2.81
C GLN A 206 -14.55 1.90 -1.29
N ILE A 207 -15.30 2.88 -0.78
CA ILE A 207 -15.44 3.10 0.67
C ILE A 207 -16.08 1.87 1.34
N ALA A 208 -17.12 1.28 0.73
CA ALA A 208 -17.75 0.07 1.27
C ALA A 208 -16.78 -1.13 1.29
N ILE A 209 -15.92 -1.28 0.28
CA ILE A 209 -14.88 -2.32 0.26
C ILE A 209 -13.85 -2.10 1.37
N LEU A 210 -13.40 -0.87 1.61
CA LEU A 210 -12.45 -0.55 2.68
C LEU A 210 -13.06 -0.78 4.07
N LEU A 211 -14.35 -0.45 4.26
CA LEU A 211 -15.03 -0.67 5.54
C LEU A 211 -15.47 -2.13 5.75
N ALA A 212 -15.21 -3.02 4.80
CA ALA A 212 -15.68 -4.40 4.84
C ALA A 212 -15.01 -5.25 5.92
N GLY A 213 -13.74 -5.00 6.23
CA GLY A 213 -13.03 -5.69 7.31
C GLY A 213 -13.69 -5.44 8.68
N ILE A 214 -13.87 -4.17 9.04
CA ILE A 214 -14.60 -3.77 10.26
C ILE A 214 -16.04 -4.31 10.26
N ALA A 215 -16.73 -4.24 9.12
CA ALA A 215 -18.10 -4.73 9.01
C ALA A 215 -18.20 -6.25 9.25
N ALA A 216 -17.18 -7.02 8.84
CA ALA A 216 -17.10 -8.44 9.11
C ALA A 216 -16.79 -8.74 10.58
N GLU A 217 -15.85 -8.01 11.18
CA GLU A 217 -15.54 -8.13 12.61
C GLU A 217 -16.76 -7.83 13.48
N GLU A 218 -17.44 -6.69 13.26
CA GLU A 218 -18.64 -6.33 14.03
C GLU A 218 -19.76 -7.37 13.82
N PHE A 219 -19.87 -7.94 12.63
CA PHE A 219 -20.87 -8.97 12.34
C PHE A 219 -20.60 -10.30 13.07
N VAL A 220 -19.34 -10.69 13.23
CA VAL A 220 -18.96 -11.97 13.85
C VAL A 220 -18.75 -11.84 15.37
N PHE A 221 -18.05 -10.80 15.80
CA PHE A 221 -17.60 -10.59 17.18
C PHE A 221 -18.44 -9.57 17.95
N GLY A 222 -19.23 -8.75 17.26
CA GLY A 222 -20.06 -7.70 17.88
C GLY A 222 -19.31 -6.39 18.17
N ASP A 223 -18.00 -6.34 17.89
CA ASP A 223 -17.12 -5.16 17.95
C ASP A 223 -15.97 -5.35 16.94
N HIS A 224 -15.09 -4.36 16.80
CA HIS A 224 -13.94 -4.43 15.90
C HIS A 224 -12.61 -4.11 16.62
N ALA A 225 -11.52 -4.67 16.12
CA ALA A 225 -10.17 -4.45 16.66
C ALA A 225 -9.53 -3.17 16.08
N ASP A 226 -8.32 -2.82 16.54
CA ASP A 226 -7.60 -1.62 16.10
C ASP A 226 -6.90 -1.77 14.73
N GLY A 227 -6.87 -2.99 14.17
CA GLY A 227 -6.15 -3.32 12.93
C GLY A 227 -6.61 -2.57 11.67
N ALA A 228 -7.84 -2.07 11.64
CA ALA A 228 -8.37 -1.29 10.51
C ALA A 228 -7.96 0.20 10.51
N GLY A 229 -7.20 0.64 11.52
CA GLY A 229 -6.84 2.04 11.77
C GLY A 229 -5.37 2.26 12.13
N GLY A 230 -5.02 3.49 12.52
CA GLY A 230 -3.72 3.81 13.13
C GLY A 230 -2.55 4.09 12.18
N SER A 231 -2.56 3.58 10.95
CA SER A 231 -1.49 3.80 9.96
C SER A 231 -1.94 4.65 8.76
N ASP A 232 -0.96 5.17 8.00
CA ASP A 232 -1.26 5.94 6.78
C ASP A 232 -1.92 5.09 5.67
N ASP A 233 -1.70 3.79 5.69
CA ASP A 233 -2.28 2.86 4.72
C ASP A 233 -3.53 2.14 5.26
N SER A 234 -4.01 2.48 6.46
CA SER A 234 -5.18 1.85 7.08
C SER A 234 -6.49 2.11 6.32
N ASP A 235 -7.41 1.14 6.37
CA ASP A 235 -8.69 1.20 5.67
C ASP A 235 -9.54 2.39 6.10
N LEU A 236 -9.59 2.69 7.41
CA LEU A 236 -10.34 3.83 7.93
C LEU A 236 -9.82 5.15 7.37
N ARG A 237 -8.50 5.32 7.28
CA ARG A 237 -7.91 6.54 6.72
C ARG A 237 -8.19 6.65 5.24
N GLN A 238 -8.01 5.58 4.48
CA GLN A 238 -8.30 5.56 3.04
C GLN A 238 -9.79 5.86 2.76
N ALA A 239 -10.70 5.22 3.50
CA ALA A 239 -12.14 5.44 3.40
C ALA A 239 -12.51 6.90 3.72
N THR A 240 -11.94 7.45 4.79
CA THR A 240 -12.12 8.86 5.19
C THR A 240 -11.63 9.81 4.10
N LEU A 241 -10.43 9.56 3.56
CA LEU A 241 -9.84 10.38 2.50
C LEU A 241 -10.69 10.37 1.23
N ILE A 242 -11.17 9.20 0.80
CA ILE A 242 -12.02 9.08 -0.38
C ILE A 242 -13.32 9.85 -0.16
N ALA A 243 -14.01 9.63 0.97
CA ALA A 243 -15.26 10.31 1.31
C ALA A 243 -15.09 11.83 1.36
N ALA A 244 -14.04 12.32 2.03
CA ALA A 244 -13.75 13.75 2.08
C ALA A 244 -13.41 14.31 0.69
N THR A 245 -12.62 13.61 -0.11
CA THR A 245 -12.23 14.02 -1.48
C THR A 245 -13.44 14.17 -2.40
N MET A 246 -14.45 13.31 -2.25
CA MET A 246 -15.72 13.43 -2.99
C MET A 246 -16.41 14.75 -2.72
N GLU A 247 -16.40 15.22 -1.46
CA GLU A 247 -17.07 16.45 -1.03
C GLU A 247 -16.28 17.72 -1.38
N VAL A 248 -14.94 17.70 -1.23
CA VAL A 248 -14.14 18.94 -1.26
C VAL A 248 -13.40 19.19 -2.57
N SER A 249 -13.24 18.17 -3.41
CA SER A 249 -12.37 18.25 -4.59
C SER A 249 -13.06 17.79 -5.88
N LEU A 250 -13.86 16.72 -5.81
CA LEU A 250 -14.43 16.08 -7.01
C LEU A 250 -15.83 16.56 -7.37
N GLY A 251 -16.52 17.27 -6.48
CA GLY A 251 -17.92 17.64 -6.68
C GLY A 251 -18.87 16.44 -6.77
N LEU A 252 -18.50 15.31 -6.15
CA LEU A 252 -19.31 14.08 -6.11
C LEU A 252 -20.16 13.98 -4.83
N GLY A 253 -20.03 14.96 -3.95
CA GLY A 253 -20.69 15.08 -2.67
C GLY A 253 -22.08 15.71 -2.72
N GLU A 254 -22.38 16.55 -1.73
CA GLU A 254 -23.59 17.38 -1.68
C GLU A 254 -23.43 18.72 -2.42
N SER A 255 -22.19 19.09 -2.79
CA SER A 255 -21.84 20.36 -3.45
C SER A 255 -20.93 20.15 -4.66
N LEU A 256 -21.02 21.08 -5.63
CA LEU A 256 -20.12 21.16 -6.80
C LEU A 256 -18.94 22.11 -6.58
N VAL A 257 -18.84 22.75 -5.41
CA VAL A 257 -17.78 23.70 -5.11
C VAL A 257 -16.43 22.99 -4.95
N TYR A 258 -15.43 23.45 -5.68
CA TYR A 258 -14.03 23.04 -5.48
C TYR A 258 -13.44 23.82 -4.31
N LEU A 259 -13.00 23.11 -3.26
CA LEU A 259 -12.43 23.71 -2.06
C LEU A 259 -10.93 23.47 -1.94
N THR A 260 -10.44 22.29 -2.34
CA THR A 260 -9.03 21.95 -2.22
C THR A 260 -8.58 20.86 -3.19
N SER A 261 -7.27 20.67 -3.30
CA SER A 261 -6.64 19.65 -4.14
C SER A 261 -6.97 18.23 -3.65
N ARG A 262 -6.58 17.22 -4.42
CA ARG A 262 -6.73 15.81 -4.03
C ARG A 262 -5.58 15.29 -3.16
N GLN A 263 -4.64 16.15 -2.78
CA GLN A 263 -3.53 15.75 -1.92
C GLN A 263 -4.04 15.37 -0.53
N PRO A 264 -3.61 14.24 0.06
CA PRO A 264 -4.14 13.77 1.34
C PRO A 264 -4.06 14.82 2.47
N ASP A 265 -2.94 15.53 2.57
CA ASP A 265 -2.73 16.54 3.62
C ASP A 265 -3.70 17.71 3.50
N ASP A 266 -3.94 18.19 2.27
CA ASP A 266 -4.89 19.26 1.98
C ASP A 266 -6.32 18.86 2.35
N VAL A 267 -6.72 17.64 1.99
CA VAL A 267 -8.05 17.09 2.27
C VAL A 267 -8.26 16.93 3.78
N LEU A 268 -7.28 16.35 4.48
CA LEU A 268 -7.34 16.16 5.93
C LEU A 268 -7.31 17.49 6.68
N ALA A 269 -6.53 18.48 6.22
CA ALA A 269 -6.54 19.81 6.79
C ALA A 269 -7.94 20.45 6.68
N ARG A 270 -8.59 20.34 5.53
CA ARG A 270 -9.96 20.83 5.35
C ARG A 270 -10.95 20.12 6.27
N LEU A 271 -10.85 18.80 6.39
CA LEU A 271 -11.70 17.99 7.27
C LEU A 271 -11.52 18.35 8.76
N ARG A 272 -10.30 18.71 9.20
CA ARG A 272 -10.02 19.15 10.58
C ARG A 272 -10.64 20.51 10.90
N LEU A 273 -10.78 21.40 9.92
CA LEU A 273 -11.30 22.75 10.13
C LEU A 273 -12.82 22.86 10.03
N ASP A 274 -13.49 21.92 9.37
CA ASP A 274 -14.92 22.01 9.05
C ASP A 274 -15.76 20.91 9.75
N PRO A 275 -16.51 21.25 10.82
CA PRO A 275 -17.37 20.31 11.52
C PRO A 275 -18.52 19.74 10.67
N LEU A 276 -19.08 20.52 9.74
CA LEU A 276 -20.19 20.08 8.89
C LEU A 276 -19.70 19.08 7.85
N LEU A 277 -18.50 19.32 7.31
CA LEU A 277 -17.83 18.36 6.44
C LEU A 277 -17.57 17.04 7.18
N ARG A 278 -17.08 17.08 8.42
CA ARG A 278 -16.89 15.85 9.23
C ARG A 278 -18.18 15.07 9.40
N GLN A 279 -19.28 15.75 9.69
CA GLN A 279 -20.59 15.08 9.81
C GLN A 279 -21.04 14.45 8.49
N THR A 280 -20.78 15.11 7.36
CA THR A 280 -21.13 14.59 6.03
C THR A 280 -20.27 13.39 5.63
N VAL A 281 -18.98 13.43 5.91
CA VAL A 281 -18.07 12.30 5.74
C VAL A 281 -18.50 11.13 6.62
N ALA A 282 -18.79 11.37 7.90
CA ALA A 282 -19.27 10.33 8.82
C ALA A 282 -20.57 9.67 8.34
N ARG A 283 -21.55 10.46 7.88
CA ARG A 283 -22.81 9.93 7.29
C ARG A 283 -22.54 9.07 6.05
N THR A 284 -21.58 9.46 5.22
CA THR A 284 -21.20 8.70 4.02
C THR A 284 -20.55 7.38 4.39
N MET A 285 -19.61 7.40 5.33
CA MET A 285 -18.94 6.20 5.84
C MET A 285 -19.92 5.24 6.50
N ASP A 286 -20.83 5.73 7.35
CA ASP A 286 -21.86 4.90 8.01
C ASP A 286 -22.75 4.18 6.98
N ARG A 287 -23.21 4.89 5.93
CA ARG A 287 -23.97 4.24 4.84
C ARG A 287 -23.17 3.17 4.10
N CYS A 288 -21.88 3.41 3.87
CA CYS A 288 -21.00 2.44 3.20
C CYS A 288 -20.72 1.23 4.10
N PHE A 289 -20.54 1.45 5.39
CA PHE A 289 -20.41 0.41 6.40
C PHE A 289 -21.66 -0.48 6.45
N GLN A 290 -22.86 0.12 6.54
CA GLN A 290 -24.12 -0.63 6.51
C GLN A 290 -24.30 -1.40 5.20
N ARG A 291 -23.86 -0.85 4.06
CA ARG A 291 -23.86 -1.55 2.77
C ARG A 291 -22.95 -2.78 2.80
N ALA A 292 -21.73 -2.64 3.32
CA ALA A 292 -20.79 -3.76 3.46
C ALA A 292 -21.34 -4.85 4.38
N ARG A 293 -21.83 -4.46 5.55
CA ARG A 293 -22.47 -5.36 6.53
C ARG A 293 -23.69 -6.07 5.95
N GLY A 294 -24.51 -5.36 5.17
CA GLY A 294 -25.66 -5.94 4.45
C GLY A 294 -25.24 -7.07 3.51
N ILE A 295 -24.20 -6.84 2.69
CA ILE A 295 -23.67 -7.86 1.76
C ILE A 295 -23.17 -9.09 2.53
N ILE A 296 -22.40 -8.88 3.61
CA ILE A 296 -21.86 -9.96 4.44
C ILE A 296 -23.01 -10.77 5.07
N THR A 297 -24.02 -10.08 5.60
CA THR A 297 -25.19 -10.72 6.24
C THR A 297 -26.01 -11.52 5.22
N GLU A 298 -26.30 -10.95 4.06
CA GLU A 298 -27.07 -11.60 2.99
C GLU A 298 -26.32 -12.77 2.33
N ARG A 299 -25.00 -12.84 2.48
CA ARG A 299 -24.13 -13.87 1.89
C ARG A 299 -23.36 -14.64 2.97
N ARG A 300 -24.00 -14.85 4.12
CA ARG A 300 -23.42 -15.50 5.30
C ARG A 300 -22.69 -16.80 4.96
N ASP A 301 -23.34 -17.71 4.24
CA ASP A 301 -22.75 -19.03 3.95
C ASP A 301 -21.49 -18.93 3.09
N ALA A 302 -21.48 -18.01 2.11
CA ALA A 302 -20.31 -17.75 1.28
C ALA A 302 -19.18 -17.09 2.09
N PHE A 303 -19.53 -16.16 2.99
CA PHE A 303 -18.59 -15.53 3.90
C PHE A 303 -17.91 -16.55 4.82
N ASP A 304 -18.69 -17.41 5.50
CA ASP A 304 -18.16 -18.44 6.40
C ASP A 304 -17.24 -19.42 5.67
N ARG A 305 -17.55 -19.79 4.41
CA ARG A 305 -16.66 -20.63 3.59
C ARG A 305 -15.34 -19.94 3.24
N ILE A 306 -15.36 -18.63 2.97
CA ILE A 306 -14.12 -17.87 2.74
C ILE A 306 -13.30 -17.82 4.02
N VAL A 307 -13.92 -17.57 5.18
CA VAL A 307 -13.22 -17.60 6.47
C VAL A 307 -12.55 -18.96 6.70
N GLN A 308 -13.28 -20.06 6.52
CA GLN A 308 -12.72 -21.42 6.66
C GLN A 308 -11.55 -21.65 5.70
N LEU A 309 -11.70 -21.26 4.43
CA LEU A 309 -10.65 -21.37 3.43
C LEU A 309 -9.37 -20.61 3.84
N LEU A 310 -9.51 -19.38 4.35
CA LEU A 310 -8.38 -18.59 4.85
C LEU A 310 -7.78 -19.20 6.11
N MET A 311 -8.60 -19.76 7.01
CA MET A 311 -8.09 -20.41 8.22
C MET A 311 -7.24 -21.66 7.92
N GLU A 312 -7.65 -22.44 6.91
CA GLU A 312 -6.98 -23.66 6.49
C GLU A 312 -5.71 -23.39 5.66
N ARG A 313 -5.78 -22.44 4.72
CA ARG A 313 -4.73 -22.24 3.70
C ARG A 313 -3.89 -20.98 3.91
N GLY A 314 -4.38 -20.01 4.67
CA GLY A 314 -3.78 -18.67 4.82
C GLY A 314 -3.79 -17.84 3.52
N ARG A 315 -4.38 -18.34 2.43
CA ARG A 315 -4.37 -17.69 1.12
C ARG A 315 -5.51 -18.20 0.25
N ALA A 316 -6.12 -17.31 -0.51
CA ALA A 316 -7.16 -17.62 -1.49
C ALA A 316 -6.98 -16.77 -2.75
N SER A 317 -6.86 -17.42 -3.91
CA SER A 317 -6.85 -16.73 -5.20
C SER A 317 -8.23 -16.24 -5.60
N ALA A 318 -8.32 -15.35 -6.59
CA ALA A 318 -9.61 -14.93 -7.16
C ALA A 318 -10.47 -16.11 -7.67
N GLU A 319 -9.86 -17.22 -8.09
CA GLU A 319 -10.57 -18.41 -8.53
C GLU A 319 -11.11 -19.20 -7.32
N ASP A 320 -10.28 -19.42 -6.30
CA ASP A 320 -10.72 -20.05 -5.03
C ASP A 320 -11.90 -19.31 -4.40
N LEU A 321 -11.84 -17.97 -4.38
CA LEU A 321 -12.89 -17.11 -3.83
C LEU A 321 -14.18 -17.21 -4.64
N LYS A 322 -14.09 -17.25 -5.98
CA LYS A 322 -15.27 -17.48 -6.83
C LYS A 322 -15.92 -18.84 -6.54
N HIS A 323 -15.11 -19.89 -6.40
CA HIS A 323 -15.62 -21.22 -6.05
C HIS A 323 -16.29 -21.24 -4.69
N ALA A 324 -15.68 -20.61 -3.68
CA ALA A 324 -16.26 -20.49 -2.34
C ALA A 324 -17.61 -19.76 -2.37
N ILE A 325 -17.78 -18.77 -3.25
CA ILE A 325 -19.04 -18.00 -3.36
C ILE A 325 -20.13 -18.76 -4.12
N VAL A 326 -19.78 -19.50 -5.18
CA VAL A 326 -20.75 -20.14 -6.09
C VAL A 326 -21.21 -21.52 -5.60
N THR A 327 -20.43 -22.20 -4.76
CA THR A 327 -20.77 -23.54 -4.27
C THR A 327 -22.00 -23.47 -3.34
N VAL A 328 -23.12 -24.05 -3.80
CA VAL A 328 -24.39 -24.22 -3.07
C VAL A 328 -24.47 -25.65 -2.57
#